data_AF-A0A401Q470-F1
#
_entry.id   AF-A0A401Q470-F1
#
_cell.length_a   1.000
_cell.length_b   1.000
_cell.length_c   1.000
_cell.angle_alpha   90.00
_cell.angle_beta   90.00
_cell.angle_gamma   90.00
#
_symmetry.space_group_name_H-M   'P 1'
#
loop_
_entity.id
_entity.type
_entity.pdbx_description
1 polymer ?
#
loop_
_entity_poly.entity_id
_entity_poly.type
_entity_poly.pdbx_seq_one_letter_code
_entity_poly.pdbx_strand_id
1 'polypeptide(L)'
;MSQFIKFFGEQIMVLWKFALLRKRILIFSPPPVGVVCYRVYCCCCLANVSLPGIGGSPESKPYFYISVADIETLETEVSYVACTTEKIFEEKKDLYDVYVDNQNVKTDREHLQQLLKINSADKDKYRKLNDQRQILLYSQEVGGDCSSSEEDLFIMFFMEQNNRIFQMLLEVSACQDKTLTADHVRSMGLDPQGDRIFLMDLLEVYGIDVMLVIDNPCCP
;
A
#
# COMPACT_ATOMS: atom_id res chain seq x y z
N MET A 1 10.98 -11.25 2.87
CA MET A 1 9.63 -10.76 2.49
C MET A 1 8.67 -11.89 2.11
N SER A 2 9.17 -13.08 1.76
CA SER A 2 8.38 -14.28 1.39
C SER A 2 7.22 -14.63 2.33
N GLN A 3 7.46 -14.63 3.64
CA GLN A 3 6.42 -14.94 4.63
C GLN A 3 5.29 -13.91 4.63
N PHE A 4 5.61 -12.63 4.43
CA PHE A 4 4.63 -11.55 4.35
C PHE A 4 3.73 -11.70 3.10
N ILE A 5 4.33 -11.92 1.94
CA ILE A 5 3.62 -12.13 0.67
C ILE A 5 2.70 -13.36 0.75
N LYS A 6 3.21 -14.49 1.27
CA LYS A 6 2.41 -15.72 1.44
C LYS A 6 1.31 -15.57 2.46
N PHE A 7 1.56 -14.84 3.55
CA PHE A 7 0.61 -14.68 4.64
C PHE A 7 -0.57 -13.80 4.23
N PHE A 8 -0.34 -12.66 3.58
CA PHE A 8 -1.43 -11.77 3.15
C PHE A 8 -2.04 -12.16 1.79
N GLY A 9 -1.32 -12.90 0.95
CA GLY A 9 -1.80 -13.21 -0.39
C GLY A 9 -2.11 -11.95 -1.18
N GLU A 10 -3.24 -11.92 -1.89
CA GLU A 10 -3.72 -10.76 -2.64
C GLU A 10 -4.03 -9.54 -1.74
N GLN A 11 -4.28 -9.73 -0.43
CA GLN A 11 -4.55 -8.62 0.50
C GLN A 11 -3.37 -7.67 0.68
N ILE A 12 -2.18 -8.08 0.25
CA ILE A 12 -1.03 -7.18 0.20
C ILE A 12 -1.30 -5.95 -0.69
N MET A 13 -2.14 -6.10 -1.73
CA MET A 13 -2.50 -4.98 -2.61
C MET A 13 -3.42 -3.98 -1.91
N VAL A 14 -4.27 -4.44 -0.99
CA VAL A 14 -5.09 -3.58 -0.13
C VAL A 14 -4.19 -2.83 0.87
N LEU A 15 -3.27 -3.53 1.53
CA LEU A 15 -2.30 -2.89 2.43
C LEU A 15 -1.42 -1.87 1.70
N TRP A 16 -1.00 -2.19 0.48
CA TRP A 16 -0.21 -1.31 -0.37
C TRP A 16 -0.94 0.01 -0.66
N LYS A 17 -2.21 -0.05 -1.06
CA LYS A 17 -3.03 1.14 -1.29
C LYS A 17 -3.11 2.01 -0.03
N PHE A 18 -3.40 1.41 1.13
CA PHE A 18 -3.47 2.17 2.38
C PHE A 18 -2.13 2.75 2.83
N ALA A 19 -1.04 2.02 2.61
CA ALA A 19 0.30 2.51 2.89
C ALA A 19 0.65 3.71 1.99
N LEU A 20 0.34 3.63 0.70
CA LEU A 20 0.56 4.73 -0.25
C LEU A 20 -0.32 5.94 0.08
N LEU A 21 -1.54 5.73 0.57
CA LEU A 21 -2.43 6.78 1.06
C LEU A 21 -2.04 7.33 2.45
N ARG A 22 -0.91 6.90 3.00
CA ARG A 22 -0.41 7.34 4.33
C ARG A 22 -1.44 7.19 5.45
N LYS A 23 -2.22 6.10 5.41
CA LYS A 23 -3.20 5.81 6.45
C LYS A 23 -2.50 5.32 7.72
N ARG A 24 -3.15 5.54 8.87
CA ARG A 24 -2.75 4.96 10.16
C ARG A 24 -3.14 3.47 10.18
N ILE A 25 -2.16 2.60 9.96
CA ILE A 25 -2.36 1.14 9.90
C ILE A 25 -1.93 0.53 11.24
N LEU A 26 -2.88 -0.11 11.93
CA LEU A 26 -2.62 -0.83 13.17
C LEU A 26 -2.77 -2.33 12.97
N ILE A 27 -1.70 -3.08 13.23
CA ILE A 27 -1.66 -4.54 13.11
C ILE A 27 -1.76 -5.17 14.49
N PHE A 28 -2.83 -5.91 14.74
CA PHE A 28 -2.95 -6.76 15.90
C PHE A 28 -2.37 -8.15 15.61
N SER A 29 -1.58 -8.64 16.56
CA SER A 29 -1.15 -10.04 16.58
C SER A 29 -0.97 -10.49 18.02
N PRO A 30 -1.44 -11.68 18.42
CA PRO A 30 -1.01 -12.27 19.68
C PRO A 30 0.52 -12.49 19.67
N PRO A 31 1.16 -12.61 20.84
CA PRO A 31 2.57 -12.98 20.93
C PRO A 31 2.89 -14.25 20.12
N PRO A 32 4.08 -14.35 19.50
CA PRO A 32 5.28 -13.53 19.69
C PRO A 32 5.33 -12.23 18.85
N VAL A 33 5.87 -11.17 19.44
CA VAL A 33 5.93 -9.81 18.85
C VAL A 33 6.85 -9.72 17.62
N GLY A 34 7.94 -10.49 17.58
CA GLY A 34 8.93 -10.38 16.49
C GLY A 34 8.37 -10.60 15.08
N VAL A 35 7.41 -11.53 14.93
CA VAL A 35 6.75 -11.80 13.64
C VAL A 35 5.93 -10.59 13.17
N VAL A 36 5.28 -9.88 14.10
CA VAL A 36 4.46 -8.72 13.75
C VAL A 36 5.30 -7.46 13.53
N CYS A 37 6.42 -7.27 14.25
CA CYS A 37 7.39 -6.22 13.93
C CYS A 37 7.88 -6.33 12.48
N TYR A 38 8.15 -7.56 12.04
CA TYR A 38 8.53 -7.81 10.66
C TYR A 38 7.44 -7.37 9.67
N ARG A 39 6.16 -7.62 9.98
CA ARG A 39 5.04 -7.17 9.16
C ARG A 39 4.93 -5.64 9.10
N VAL A 40 5.21 -4.94 10.19
CA VAL A 40 5.28 -3.46 10.22
C VAL A 40 6.34 -2.98 9.25
N TYR A 41 7.55 -3.54 9.32
CA TYR A 41 8.63 -3.22 8.39
C TYR A 41 8.22 -3.47 6.92
N CYS A 42 7.67 -4.65 6.61
CA CYS A 42 7.20 -4.97 5.26
C CYS A 42 6.14 -3.99 4.76
N CYS A 43 5.19 -3.58 5.61
CA CYS A 43 4.13 -2.64 5.27
C CYS A 43 4.70 -1.25 4.96
N CYS A 44 5.68 -0.77 5.71
CA CYS A 44 6.36 0.49 5.41
C CYS A 44 7.01 0.47 4.02
N CYS A 45 7.67 -0.64 3.65
CA CYS A 45 8.30 -0.79 2.33
C CYS A 45 7.31 -0.74 1.15
N LEU A 46 6.02 -1.00 1.36
CA LEU A 46 5.01 -0.95 0.29
C LEU A 46 4.89 0.44 -0.33
N ALA A 47 5.11 1.50 0.46
CA ALA A 47 4.91 2.89 0.04
C ALA A 47 6.20 3.57 -0.46
N ASN A 48 7.29 2.82 -0.64
CA ASN A 48 8.58 3.39 -1.07
C ASN A 48 8.48 4.03 -2.46
N VAL A 49 9.04 5.22 -2.61
CA VAL A 49 9.09 6.00 -3.85
C VAL A 49 10.51 6.54 -4.00
N SER A 50 11.05 6.57 -5.22
CA SER A 50 12.37 7.15 -5.49
C SER A 50 12.35 8.41 -6.37
N LEU A 51 11.16 8.92 -6.69
CA LEU A 51 10.99 10.17 -7.45
C LEU A 51 11.29 11.40 -6.58
N PRO A 52 12.11 12.36 -7.05
CA PRO A 52 12.35 13.61 -6.35
C PRO A 52 11.05 14.39 -6.12
N GLY A 53 10.87 14.95 -4.92
CA GLY A 53 9.69 15.76 -4.58
C GLY A 53 8.44 14.97 -4.19
N ILE A 54 8.35 13.69 -4.57
CA ILE A 54 7.32 12.76 -4.07
C ILE A 54 7.90 12.02 -2.87
N GLY A 55 7.62 12.53 -1.67
CA GLY A 55 8.23 12.03 -0.42
C GLY A 55 8.71 13.11 0.54
N GLY A 56 8.47 14.40 0.24
CA GLY A 56 8.84 15.53 1.11
C GLY A 56 8.02 15.66 2.42
N SER A 57 7.04 14.79 2.65
CA SER A 57 6.30 14.70 3.92
C SER A 57 6.53 13.30 4.51
N PRO A 58 6.58 13.17 5.86
CA PRO A 58 7.25 12.06 6.52
C PRO A 58 6.72 10.71 6.05
N GLU A 59 7.65 9.80 5.76
CA GLU A 59 7.38 8.37 5.56
C GLU A 59 6.55 7.84 6.74
N SER A 60 5.67 6.86 6.48
CA SER A 60 4.85 6.26 7.52
C SER A 60 5.73 5.73 8.65
N LYS A 61 5.63 6.38 9.82
CA LYS A 61 6.50 6.10 10.96
C LYS A 61 6.30 4.66 11.45
N PRO A 62 7.35 3.83 11.49
CA PRO A 62 7.24 2.47 11.98
C PRO A 62 7.19 2.45 13.51
N TYR A 63 6.11 1.92 14.06
CA TYR A 63 5.98 1.61 15.48
C TYR A 63 6.00 0.10 15.68
N PHE A 64 7.18 -0.44 15.93
CA PHE A 64 7.38 -1.89 16.08
C PHE A 64 6.68 -2.49 17.29
N TYR A 65 6.22 -1.68 18.23
CA TYR A 65 5.32 -2.11 19.30
C TYR A 65 4.62 -0.89 19.89
N ILE A 66 3.32 -0.98 20.11
CA ILE A 66 2.53 -0.01 20.87
C ILE A 66 1.67 -0.71 21.92
N SER A 67 1.42 0.02 23.00
CA SER A 67 0.59 -0.37 24.13
C SER A 67 -0.44 0.72 24.43
N VAL A 68 -1.36 0.47 25.36
CA VAL A 68 -2.25 1.52 25.90
C VAL A 68 -1.51 2.78 26.40
N ALA A 69 -0.22 2.68 26.75
CA ALA A 69 0.57 3.83 27.16
C ALA A 69 0.86 4.82 26.01
N ASP A 70 0.74 4.35 24.77
CA ASP A 70 1.10 5.12 23.57
C ASP A 70 -0.12 5.81 22.93
N ILE A 71 -1.32 5.69 23.52
CA ILE A 71 -2.58 6.22 22.96
C ILE A 71 -2.48 7.70 22.63
N GLU A 72 -2.00 8.52 23.57
CA GLU A 72 -1.88 9.98 23.37
C GLU A 72 -0.95 10.31 22.20
N THR A 73 0.10 9.51 21.99
CA THR A 73 1.00 9.66 20.84
C THR A 73 0.24 9.37 19.54
N LEU A 74 -0.49 8.24 19.47
CA LEU A 74 -1.20 7.81 18.27
C LEU A 74 -2.31 8.76 17.84
N GLU A 75 -2.95 9.45 18.77
CA GLU A 75 -3.97 10.47 18.48
C GLU A 75 -3.40 11.66 17.70
N THR A 76 -2.11 11.96 17.87
CA THR A 76 -1.43 13.09 17.23
C THR A 76 -0.76 12.74 15.89
N GLU A 77 -0.54 11.45 15.65
CA GLU A 77 0.15 10.98 14.45
C GLU A 77 -0.76 11.04 13.22
N VAL A 78 -0.26 11.63 12.15
CA VAL A 78 -1.01 11.76 10.88
C VAL A 78 -0.93 10.49 10.04
N SER A 79 0.19 9.78 10.12
CA SER A 79 0.45 8.54 9.38
C SER A 79 1.41 7.65 10.15
N TYR A 80 1.08 6.36 10.25
CA TYR A 80 1.96 5.38 10.87
C TYR A 80 1.64 3.96 10.41
N VAL A 81 2.59 3.06 10.60
CA VAL A 81 2.34 1.62 10.66
C VAL A 81 2.78 1.11 12.01
N ALA A 82 1.86 0.54 12.77
CA ALA A 82 2.10 0.09 14.15
C ALA A 82 1.66 -1.35 14.34
N CYS A 83 2.15 -1.99 15.40
CA CYS A 83 1.57 -3.24 15.86
C CYS A 83 1.40 -3.33 17.37
N THR A 84 0.44 -4.14 17.79
CA THR A 84 0.10 -4.37 19.19
C THR A 84 -0.29 -5.82 19.45
N THR A 85 -0.10 -6.26 20.70
CA THR A 85 -0.65 -7.51 21.24
C THR A 85 -1.92 -7.28 22.06
N GLU A 86 -2.34 -6.03 22.24
CA GLU A 86 -3.45 -5.65 23.11
C GLU A 86 -4.75 -5.52 22.31
N LYS A 87 -5.66 -6.49 22.49
CA LYS A 87 -6.92 -6.57 21.73
C LYS A 87 -7.86 -5.38 21.97
N ILE A 88 -7.68 -4.64 23.06
CA ILE A 88 -8.43 -3.42 23.39
C ILE A 88 -8.38 -2.37 22.27
N PHE A 89 -7.33 -2.36 21.45
CA PHE A 89 -7.24 -1.45 20.32
C PHE A 89 -8.33 -1.70 19.27
N GLU A 90 -8.87 -2.91 19.12
CA GLU A 90 -9.98 -3.18 18.17
C GLU A 90 -11.23 -2.32 18.43
N GLU A 91 -11.43 -1.89 19.69
CA GLU A 91 -12.54 -1.04 20.10
C GLU A 91 -12.20 0.47 19.96
N LYS A 92 -10.92 0.82 19.85
CA LYS A 92 -10.41 2.21 19.81
C LYS A 92 -10.25 2.72 18.37
N LYS A 93 -11.36 2.72 17.64
CA LYS A 93 -11.45 3.00 16.20
C LYS A 93 -10.97 4.38 15.75
N ASP A 94 -10.86 5.34 16.68
CA ASP A 94 -10.37 6.68 16.36
C ASP A 94 -8.85 6.77 16.24
N LEU A 95 -8.13 5.78 16.79
CA LEU A 95 -6.67 5.76 16.79
C LEU A 95 -6.07 5.37 15.44
N TYR A 96 -6.81 4.65 14.61
CA TYR A 96 -6.34 4.18 13.31
C TYR A 96 -7.37 4.44 12.21
N ASP A 97 -6.93 4.28 10.97
CA ASP A 97 -7.81 4.26 9.81
C ASP A 97 -8.03 2.82 9.33
N VAL A 98 -7.03 1.96 9.54
CA VAL A 98 -7.04 0.56 9.12
C VAL A 98 -6.58 -0.33 10.27
N TYR A 99 -7.37 -1.35 10.58
CA TYR A 99 -7.04 -2.38 11.55
C TYR A 99 -6.80 -3.71 10.84
N VAL A 100 -5.70 -4.36 11.18
CA VAL A 100 -5.32 -5.66 10.60
C VAL A 100 -5.34 -6.70 11.72
N ASP A 101 -6.24 -7.68 11.61
CA ASP A 101 -6.30 -8.83 12.51
C ASP A 101 -6.04 -10.10 11.72
N ASN A 102 -4.88 -10.72 11.98
CA ASN A 102 -4.37 -11.83 11.18
C ASN A 102 -4.22 -11.41 9.71
N GLN A 103 -5.04 -11.92 8.79
CA GLN A 103 -5.06 -11.56 7.36
C GLN A 103 -6.20 -10.59 7.01
N ASN A 104 -7.05 -10.27 7.98
CA ASN A 104 -8.24 -9.46 7.74
C ASN A 104 -7.87 -7.99 7.86
N VAL A 105 -7.84 -7.30 6.72
CA VAL A 105 -7.73 -5.84 6.67
C VAL A 105 -9.15 -5.27 6.82
N LYS A 106 -9.35 -4.42 7.82
CA LYS A 106 -10.65 -3.82 8.15
C LYS A 106 -10.50 -2.32 8.31
N THR A 107 -11.57 -1.59 8.07
CA THR A 107 -11.70 -0.17 8.40
C THR A 107 -13.11 0.08 8.89
N ASP A 108 -13.29 1.07 9.77
CA ASP A 108 -14.60 1.60 10.16
C ASP A 108 -14.94 2.90 9.40
N ARG A 109 -14.02 3.40 8.57
CA ARG A 109 -14.22 4.62 7.78
C ARG A 109 -15.01 4.28 6.51
N GLU A 110 -16.22 4.82 6.38
CA GLU A 110 -17.13 4.51 5.26
C GLU A 110 -16.49 4.76 3.88
N HIS A 111 -15.79 5.88 3.70
CA HIS A 111 -15.13 6.22 2.43
C HIS A 111 -14.01 5.25 2.05
N LEU A 112 -13.36 4.59 3.02
CA LEU A 112 -12.27 3.63 2.81
C LEU A 112 -12.76 2.21 2.54
N GLN A 113 -14.05 1.90 2.77
CA GLN A 113 -14.58 0.53 2.61
C GLN A 113 -14.39 -0.03 1.20
N GLN A 114 -14.47 0.83 0.18
CA GLN A 114 -14.31 0.40 -1.21
C GLN A 114 -12.87 -0.03 -1.53
N LEU A 115 -11.88 0.52 -0.82
CA LEU A 115 -10.46 0.19 -0.98
C LEU A 115 -10.12 -1.22 -0.48
N LEU A 116 -10.98 -1.84 0.33
CA LEU A 116 -10.84 -3.23 0.76
C LEU A 116 -11.11 -4.25 -0.36
N LYS A 117 -11.72 -3.83 -1.47
CA LYS A 117 -12.07 -4.72 -2.58
C LYS A 117 -10.86 -4.94 -3.49
N ILE A 118 -10.47 -6.19 -3.63
CA ILE A 118 -9.45 -6.62 -4.60
C ILE A 118 -10.08 -6.63 -6.00
N ASN A 119 -9.49 -5.87 -6.93
CA ASN A 119 -9.91 -5.81 -8.33
C ASN A 119 -9.01 -6.66 -9.25
N SER A 120 -9.30 -6.67 -10.56
CA SER A 120 -8.50 -7.40 -11.56
C SER A 120 -7.05 -6.92 -11.63
N ALA A 121 -6.82 -5.60 -11.58
CA ALA A 121 -5.49 -5.03 -11.63
C ALA A 121 -4.65 -5.40 -10.39
N ASP A 122 -5.25 -5.55 -9.23
CA ASP A 122 -4.59 -6.05 -8.01
C ASP A 122 -4.16 -7.51 -8.16
N LYS A 123 -5.06 -8.36 -8.69
CA LYS A 123 -4.76 -9.77 -8.95
C LYS A 123 -3.63 -9.95 -9.93
N ASP A 124 -3.62 -9.14 -11.00
CA ASP A 124 -2.56 -9.16 -11.99
C ASP A 124 -1.22 -8.68 -11.43
N LYS A 125 -1.20 -7.64 -10.57
CA LYS A 125 0.01 -7.24 -9.84
C LYS A 125 0.50 -8.37 -8.93
N TYR A 126 -0.39 -9.01 -8.18
CA TYR A 126 -0.03 -10.10 -7.27
C TYR A 126 0.54 -11.31 -8.02
N ARG A 127 -0.05 -11.64 -9.17
CA ARG A 127 0.48 -12.69 -10.07
C ARG A 127 1.89 -12.35 -10.53
N LYS A 128 2.11 -11.13 -11.05
CA LYS A 128 3.44 -10.68 -11.50
C LYS A 128 4.50 -10.73 -10.40
N LEU A 129 4.15 -10.29 -9.18
CA LEU A 129 5.04 -10.37 -8.02
C LEU A 129 5.44 -11.83 -7.73
N ASN A 130 4.48 -12.75 -7.77
CA ASN A 130 4.76 -14.17 -7.58
C ASN A 130 5.61 -14.77 -8.71
N ASP A 131 5.32 -14.41 -9.96
CA ASP A 131 6.08 -14.89 -11.12
C ASP A 131 7.55 -14.46 -11.03
N GLN A 132 7.81 -13.18 -10.74
CA GLN A 132 9.18 -12.67 -10.54
C GLN A 132 9.88 -13.36 -9.38
N ARG A 133 9.15 -13.63 -8.29
CA ARG A 133 9.69 -14.35 -7.13
C ARG A 133 10.05 -15.80 -7.47
N GLN A 134 9.27 -16.50 -8.29
CA GLN A 134 9.61 -17.85 -8.74
C GLN A 134 10.84 -17.86 -9.65
N ILE A 135 10.97 -16.88 -10.55
CA ILE A 135 12.14 -16.71 -11.41
C ILE A 135 13.40 -16.48 -10.56
N LEU A 136 13.32 -15.62 -9.54
CA LEU A 136 14.43 -15.37 -8.62
C LEU A 136 14.89 -16.66 -7.93
N LEU A 137 13.96 -17.41 -7.34
CA LEU A 137 14.28 -18.68 -6.66
C LEU A 137 14.92 -19.69 -7.61
N TYR A 138 14.37 -19.84 -8.82
CA TYR A 138 14.94 -20.72 -9.83
C TYR A 138 16.37 -20.29 -10.23
N SER A 139 16.61 -18.98 -10.38
CA SER A 139 17.94 -18.48 -10.72
C SER A 139 18.98 -18.69 -9.62
N GLN A 140 18.58 -18.61 -8.35
CA GLN A 140 19.45 -18.90 -7.21
C GLN A 140 19.78 -20.39 -7.11
N GLU A 141 18.81 -21.27 -7.39
CA GLU A 141 19.00 -22.72 -7.39
C GLU A 141 19.93 -23.21 -8.51
N VAL A 142 19.81 -22.62 -9.71
CA VAL A 142 20.56 -23.07 -10.91
C VAL A 142 21.87 -22.32 -11.10
N GLY A 143 21.89 -21.01 -10.84
CA GLY A 143 23.00 -20.11 -11.17
C GLY A 143 23.99 -19.87 -10.04
N GLY A 144 23.66 -20.24 -8.80
CA GLY A 144 24.49 -19.97 -7.62
C GLY A 144 24.71 -18.47 -7.33
N ASP A 145 23.94 -17.59 -7.98
CA ASP A 145 24.00 -16.15 -7.78
C ASP A 145 23.22 -15.77 -6.52
N CYS A 146 23.94 -15.40 -5.47
CA CYS A 146 23.38 -14.95 -4.19
C CYS A 146 23.30 -13.41 -4.09
N SER A 147 23.49 -12.67 -5.18
CA SER A 147 23.56 -11.20 -5.12
C SER A 147 22.22 -10.51 -4.90
N SER A 148 21.10 -11.13 -5.31
CA SER A 148 19.75 -10.55 -5.23
C SER A 148 18.90 -11.27 -4.19
N SER A 149 18.26 -10.52 -3.28
CA SER A 149 17.42 -11.08 -2.23
C SER A 149 15.92 -10.97 -2.54
N GLU A 150 15.09 -11.84 -1.94
CA GLU A 150 13.63 -11.70 -2.00
C GLU A 150 13.14 -10.37 -1.37
N GLU A 151 13.96 -9.75 -0.52
CA GLU A 151 13.69 -8.44 0.07
C GLU A 151 13.90 -7.31 -0.94
N ASP A 152 15.02 -7.32 -1.67
CA ASP A 152 15.28 -6.35 -2.74
C ASP A 152 14.21 -6.45 -3.82
N LEU A 153 13.86 -7.67 -4.24
CA LEU A 153 12.78 -7.90 -5.22
C LEU A 153 11.48 -7.25 -4.76
N PHE A 154 11.11 -7.45 -3.49
CA PHE A 154 9.87 -6.92 -2.94
C PHE A 154 9.85 -5.39 -2.92
N ILE A 155 10.91 -4.77 -2.38
CA ILE A 155 11.04 -3.33 -2.30
C ILE A 155 11.03 -2.72 -3.70
N MET A 156 11.81 -3.29 -4.62
CA MET A 156 11.90 -2.81 -6.01
C MET A 156 10.58 -2.97 -6.76
N PHE A 157 9.86 -4.08 -6.58
CA PHE A 157 8.57 -4.29 -7.22
C PHE A 157 7.57 -3.19 -6.87
N PHE A 158 7.38 -2.92 -5.57
CA PHE A 158 6.43 -1.90 -5.12
C PHE A 158 6.92 -0.49 -5.45
N MET A 159 8.22 -0.22 -5.33
CA MET A 159 8.81 1.06 -5.74
C MET A 159 8.57 1.33 -7.23
N GLU A 160 8.72 0.34 -8.10
CA GLU A 160 8.43 0.47 -9.53
C GLU A 160 6.94 0.77 -9.78
N GLN A 161 6.03 0.08 -9.08
CA GLN A 161 4.59 0.37 -9.18
C GLN A 161 4.28 1.80 -8.73
N ASN A 162 4.85 2.23 -7.60
CA ASN A 162 4.61 3.56 -7.04
C ASN A 162 5.16 4.65 -7.96
N ASN A 163 6.41 4.51 -8.41
CA ASN A 163 7.04 5.44 -9.34
C ASN A 163 6.24 5.55 -10.64
N ARG A 164 5.72 4.44 -11.17
CA ARG A 164 4.90 4.46 -12.38
C ARG A 164 3.64 5.31 -12.21
N ILE A 165 2.97 5.18 -11.07
CA ILE A 165 1.79 5.98 -10.74
C ILE A 165 2.17 7.45 -10.67
N PHE A 166 3.14 7.80 -9.81
CA PHE A 166 3.49 9.19 -9.58
C PHE A 166 4.10 9.87 -10.81
N GLN A 167 4.89 9.15 -11.61
CA GLN A 167 5.45 9.67 -12.86
C GLN A 167 4.33 10.08 -13.82
N MET A 168 3.34 9.20 -14.03
CA MET A 168 2.18 9.51 -14.87
C MET A 168 1.36 10.68 -14.31
N LEU A 169 1.11 10.70 -13.00
CA LEU A 169 0.36 11.79 -12.37
C LEU A 169 1.07 13.14 -12.51
N LEU A 170 2.38 13.17 -12.32
CA LEU A 170 3.20 14.38 -12.49
C LEU A 170 3.23 14.84 -13.95
N GLU A 171 3.40 13.92 -14.90
CA GLU A 171 3.34 14.22 -16.33
C GLU A 171 2.00 14.86 -16.73
N VAL A 172 0.89 14.24 -16.30
CA VAL A 172 -0.46 14.76 -16.56
C VAL A 172 -0.68 16.12 -15.88
N SER A 173 -0.19 16.32 -14.65
CA SER A 173 -0.32 17.60 -13.94
C SER A 173 0.41 18.75 -14.64
N ALA A 174 1.44 18.44 -15.44
CA ALA A 174 2.19 19.40 -16.24
C ALA A 174 1.54 19.68 -17.61
N CYS A 175 0.56 18.87 -18.04
CA CYS A 175 -0.20 19.10 -19.25
C CYS A 175 -1.17 20.29 -19.11
N GLN A 176 -1.59 20.87 -20.24
CA GLN A 176 -2.49 22.04 -20.24
C GLN A 176 -3.90 21.71 -19.75
N ASP A 177 -4.41 20.53 -20.08
CA ASP A 177 -5.75 20.04 -19.75
C ASP A 177 -5.81 19.27 -18.43
N LYS A 178 -4.66 18.86 -17.88
CA LYS A 178 -4.48 18.15 -16.61
C LYS A 178 -5.43 16.96 -16.45
N THR A 179 -5.77 16.30 -17.55
CA THR A 179 -6.86 15.32 -17.58
C THR A 179 -6.33 13.90 -17.48
N LEU A 180 -6.72 13.18 -16.44
CA LEU A 180 -6.40 11.76 -16.27
C LEU A 180 -7.50 10.89 -16.88
N THR A 181 -7.14 10.20 -17.96
CA THR A 181 -8.04 9.32 -18.72
C THR A 181 -7.97 7.88 -18.20
N ALA A 182 -8.93 7.04 -18.60
CA ALA A 182 -8.90 5.61 -18.29
C ALA A 182 -7.64 4.89 -18.82
N ASP A 183 -7.06 5.37 -19.92
CA ASP A 183 -5.84 4.79 -20.49
C ASP A 183 -4.59 5.17 -19.68
N HIS A 184 -4.53 6.39 -19.14
CA HIS A 184 -3.51 6.75 -18.16
C HIS A 184 -3.64 5.86 -16.91
N VAL A 185 -4.86 5.61 -16.43
CA VAL A 185 -5.06 4.74 -15.27
C VAL A 185 -4.61 3.30 -15.54
N ARG A 186 -4.92 2.74 -16.71
CA ARG A 186 -4.43 1.42 -17.11
C ARG A 186 -2.91 1.38 -17.28
N SER A 187 -2.29 2.43 -17.79
CA SER A 187 -0.83 2.49 -17.98
C SER A 187 -0.08 2.57 -16.64
N MET A 188 -0.71 3.13 -15.60
CA MET A 188 -0.25 3.04 -14.21
C MET A 188 -0.40 1.63 -13.60
N GLY A 189 -1.06 0.71 -14.30
CA GLY A 189 -1.36 -0.63 -13.81
C GLY A 189 -2.54 -0.67 -12.83
N LEU A 190 -3.41 0.32 -12.84
CA LEU A 190 -4.60 0.42 -11.99
C LEU A 190 -5.88 0.12 -12.78
N ASP A 191 -6.95 -0.23 -12.06
CA ASP A 191 -8.29 -0.39 -12.63
C ASP A 191 -9.02 0.96 -12.67
N PRO A 192 -9.43 1.49 -13.84
CA PRO A 192 -10.08 2.79 -13.92
C PRO A 192 -11.35 2.93 -13.06
N GLN A 193 -12.10 1.85 -12.86
CA GLN A 193 -13.33 1.92 -12.08
C GLN A 193 -13.08 1.49 -10.63
N GLY A 194 -12.36 0.38 -10.44
CA GLY A 194 -12.06 -0.19 -9.13
C GLY A 194 -11.10 0.64 -8.28
N ASP A 195 -10.17 1.39 -8.90
CA ASP A 195 -9.17 2.21 -8.21
C ASP A 195 -9.50 3.71 -8.25
N ARG A 196 -10.72 4.08 -8.65
CA ARG A 196 -11.14 5.48 -8.73
C ARG A 196 -11.01 6.22 -7.40
N ILE A 197 -11.49 5.63 -6.30
CA ILE A 197 -11.40 6.24 -4.96
C ILE A 197 -9.95 6.31 -4.51
N PHE A 198 -9.18 5.24 -4.75
CA PHE A 198 -7.75 5.23 -4.44
C PHE A 198 -7.02 6.39 -5.11
N LEU A 199 -7.28 6.63 -6.39
CA LEU A 199 -6.69 7.75 -7.12
C LEU A 199 -7.14 9.11 -6.59
N MET A 200 -8.42 9.28 -6.28
CA MET A 200 -8.90 10.54 -5.70
C MET A 200 -8.22 10.85 -4.37
N ASP A 201 -8.18 9.88 -3.45
CA ASP A 201 -7.50 10.03 -2.17
C ASP A 201 -6.00 10.27 -2.36
N LEU A 202 -5.37 9.63 -3.35
CA LEU A 202 -3.94 9.79 -3.63
C LEU A 202 -3.62 11.20 -4.14
N LEU A 203 -4.44 11.75 -5.03
CA LEU A 203 -4.30 13.12 -5.52
C LEU A 203 -4.42 14.13 -4.37
N GLU A 204 -5.38 13.91 -3.45
CA GLU A 204 -5.57 14.75 -2.26
C GLU A 204 -4.36 14.67 -1.30
N VAL A 205 -3.94 13.45 -0.94
CA VAL A 205 -2.84 13.22 0.03
C VAL A 205 -1.51 13.80 -0.47
N TYR A 206 -1.28 13.81 -1.78
CA TYR A 206 -0.04 14.30 -2.38
C TYR A 206 -0.17 15.71 -2.99
N GLY A 207 -1.35 16.32 -2.94
CA GLY A 207 -1.58 17.67 -3.47
C GLY A 207 -1.35 17.79 -4.98
N ILE A 208 -1.67 16.74 -5.75
CA ILE A 208 -1.46 16.70 -7.20
C ILE A 208 -2.71 17.22 -7.91
N ASP A 209 -2.57 18.30 -8.66
CA ASP A 209 -3.67 18.96 -9.38
C ASP A 209 -3.93 18.30 -10.74
N VAL A 210 -4.88 17.36 -10.75
CA VAL A 210 -5.28 16.56 -11.92
C VAL A 210 -6.80 16.33 -11.89
N MET A 211 -7.46 16.48 -13.04
CA MET A 211 -8.89 16.20 -13.22
C MET A 211 -9.10 14.76 -13.69
N LEU A 212 -9.83 13.98 -12.89
CA LEU A 212 -10.13 12.58 -13.21
C LEU A 212 -11.34 12.48 -14.14
N VAL A 213 -11.10 12.16 -15.42
CA VAL A 213 -12.14 11.95 -16.43
C VAL A 213 -12.11 10.49 -16.84
N ILE A 214 -12.80 9.67 -16.05
CA ILE A 214 -13.01 8.27 -16.36
C ILE A 214 -14.43 8.16 -16.87
N ASP A 215 -14.56 7.90 -18.17
CA ASP A 215 -15.86 7.69 -18.79
C ASP A 215 -16.63 6.64 -17.97
N ASN A 216 -17.74 7.06 -17.39
CA ASN A 216 -18.81 6.10 -17.13
C ASN A 216 -19.25 5.66 -18.53
N PRO A 217 -19.21 4.35 -18.88
CA PRO A 217 -20.09 3.91 -19.93
C PRO A 217 -21.48 4.35 -19.47
N CYS A 218 -22.03 5.36 -20.15
CA CYS A 218 -23.40 5.75 -19.99
C CYS A 218 -24.20 4.45 -20.02
N CYS A 219 -25.00 4.22 -18.99
CA CYS A 219 -25.95 3.12 -18.99
C CYS A 219 -26.69 3.13 -20.35
N PRO A 220 -26.84 1.99 -21.04
CA PRO A 220 -27.96 1.86 -21.97
C PRO A 220 -29.28 1.96 -21.22
#